data_AF-A0A7C1L2U2-F1
#
_entry.id   AF-A0A7C1L2U2-F1
#
_cell.length_a   1.000
_cell.length_b   1.000
_cell.length_c   1.000
_cell.angle_alpha   90.00
_cell.angle_beta   90.00
_cell.angle_gamma   90.00
#
_symmetry.space_group_name_H-M   'P 1'
#
loop_
_entity.id
_entity.type
_entity.pdbx_description
1 polymer ?
#
loop_
_entity_poly.entity_id
_entity_poly.type
_entity_poly.pdbx_seq_one_letter_code
_entity_poly.pdbx_strand_id
1 'polypeptide(L)'
;MDVINDDWEMMIASPPCTFLTVAGNRSFVNSPYRWKMRLDAMLFVYELLNAEIKKICLENPVGVISTHIRRPDQYVEPYEYGDPYAKKTGLWLKNLPLLKPTNIVEPEYLFYKHKRTKSGYSRYSHFGKLGKNKGKERSVTPIGIAKAMAEQWG
;
A
#
# COMPACT_ATOMS: atom_id res chain seq x y z
N MET A 1 -7.89 12.27 16.72
CA MET A 1 -6.61 12.42 15.98
C MET A 1 -5.54 12.93 16.93
N ASP A 2 -5.60 12.47 18.18
CA ASP A 2 -5.37 13.40 19.30
C ASP A 2 -3.90 13.54 19.67
N VAL A 3 -3.04 12.70 19.07
CA VAL A 3 -1.60 12.63 19.33
C VAL A 3 -0.77 13.02 18.12
N ILE A 4 -1.37 13.28 16.96
CA ILE A 4 -0.61 13.43 15.70
C ILE A 4 0.28 14.69 15.69
N ASN A 5 -0.01 15.65 16.56
CA ASN A 5 0.74 16.89 16.71
C ASN A 5 1.55 16.94 18.02
N ASP A 6 1.80 15.80 18.66
CA ASP A 6 2.59 15.70 19.90
C ASP A 6 4.10 15.74 19.64
N ASP A 7 4.55 16.63 18.74
CA ASP A 7 5.97 16.84 18.39
C ASP A 7 6.75 15.60 17.91
N TRP A 8 6.08 14.67 17.21
CA TRP A 8 6.74 13.51 16.60
C TRP A 8 7.80 13.93 15.57
N GLU A 9 8.99 13.30 15.63
CA GLU A 9 10.03 13.51 14.61
C GLU A 9 9.70 12.84 13.28
N MET A 10 9.01 11.70 13.32
CA MET A 10 8.65 10.91 12.15
C MET A 10 7.32 10.17 12.33
N MET A 11 6.58 10.04 11.22
CA MET A 11 5.43 9.14 11.13
C MET A 11 5.59 8.16 9.97
N ILE A 12 5.39 6.87 10.26
CA ILE A 12 5.17 5.83 9.26
C ILE A 12 3.73 5.35 9.40
N ALA A 13 2.88 5.64 8.41
CA ALA A 13 1.44 5.39 8.47
C ALA A 13 0.97 4.42 7.37
N SER A 14 0.20 3.40 7.76
CA SER A 14 -0.47 2.48 6.84
C SER A 14 -1.99 2.59 7.01
N PRO A 15 -2.65 3.63 6.45
CA PRO A 15 -4.08 3.83 6.63
C PRO A 15 -4.91 2.68 6.02
N PRO A 16 -6.11 2.41 6.55
CA PRO A 16 -6.95 1.31 6.07
C PRO A 16 -7.22 1.38 4.56
N CYS A 17 -6.78 0.36 3.82
CA CYS A 17 -6.83 0.38 2.35
C CYS A 17 -8.19 -0.01 1.76
N THR A 18 -9.17 -0.46 2.57
CA THR A 18 -10.46 -1.03 2.11
C THR A 18 -11.25 -0.14 1.15
N PHE A 19 -11.19 1.17 1.35
CA PHE A 19 -11.86 2.17 0.50
C PHE A 19 -10.88 2.95 -0.38
N LEU A 20 -9.59 2.63 -0.31
CA LEU A 20 -8.53 3.34 -1.05
C LEU A 20 -8.04 2.51 -2.24
N THR A 21 -7.89 1.19 -2.08
CA THR A 21 -7.29 0.30 -3.09
C THR A 21 -8.19 0.03 -4.31
N VAL A 22 -7.56 -0.14 -5.47
CA VAL A 22 -8.23 -0.54 -6.72
C VAL A 22 -8.91 -1.91 -6.62
N ALA A 23 -8.38 -2.83 -5.79
CA ALA A 23 -8.93 -4.17 -5.62
C ALA A 23 -10.36 -4.14 -5.04
N GLY A 24 -10.72 -3.08 -4.31
CA GLY A 24 -12.04 -2.88 -3.73
C GLY A 24 -13.05 -2.17 -4.65
N ASN A 25 -12.62 -1.63 -5.80
CA ASN A 25 -13.44 -0.74 -6.62
C ASN A 25 -14.71 -1.39 -7.17
N ARG A 26 -14.68 -2.70 -7.47
CA ARG A 26 -15.87 -3.41 -7.97
C ARG A 26 -17.08 -3.32 -7.04
N SER A 27 -16.85 -3.15 -5.74
CA SER A 27 -17.91 -3.11 -4.74
C SER A 27 -18.57 -1.73 -4.60
N PHE A 28 -18.11 -0.71 -5.33
CA PHE A 28 -18.62 0.66 -5.25
C PHE A 28 -19.83 0.92 -6.17
N VAL A 29 -20.07 0.05 -7.15
CA VAL A 29 -21.21 0.17 -8.05
C VAL A 29 -22.50 0.18 -7.22
N ASN A 30 -23.30 1.23 -7.40
CA ASN A 30 -24.56 1.45 -6.69
C ASN A 30 -24.45 1.44 -5.15
N SER A 31 -23.31 1.86 -4.59
CA SER A 31 -23.12 1.91 -3.13
C SER A 31 -22.74 3.31 -2.64
N PRO A 32 -23.74 4.19 -2.38
CA PRO A 32 -23.51 5.54 -1.82
C PRO A 32 -22.69 5.51 -0.51
N TYR A 33 -22.95 4.51 0.34
CA TYR A 33 -22.20 4.30 1.57
C TYR A 33 -20.69 4.15 1.31
N ARG A 34 -20.29 3.32 0.35
CA ARG A 34 -18.86 3.12 0.06
C ARG A 34 -18.21 4.36 -0.50
N TRP A 35 -18.92 5.14 -1.32
CA TRP A 35 -18.44 6.44 -1.80
C TRP A 35 -18.19 7.42 -0.65
N LYS A 36 -19.11 7.51 0.31
CA LYS A 36 -18.90 8.29 1.54
C LYS A 36 -17.67 7.80 2.31
N MET A 37 -17.54 6.50 2.55
CA MET A 37 -16.38 5.92 3.24
C MET A 37 -15.04 6.15 2.51
N ARG A 38 -15.05 6.24 1.17
CA ARG A 38 -13.86 6.62 0.41
C ARG A 38 -13.49 8.08 0.63
N LEU A 39 -14.47 8.98 0.63
CA LEU A 39 -14.22 10.39 0.94
C LEU A 39 -13.61 10.53 2.34
N ASP A 40 -14.21 9.89 3.34
CA ASP A 40 -13.72 9.92 4.73
C ASP A 40 -12.29 9.34 4.81
N ALA A 41 -12.01 8.21 4.14
CA ALA A 41 -10.67 7.64 4.09
C ALA A 41 -9.65 8.55 3.38
N MET A 42 -10.08 9.27 2.34
CA MET A 42 -9.21 10.22 1.64
C MET A 42 -8.93 11.47 2.47
N LEU A 43 -9.92 11.99 3.20
CA LEU A 43 -9.73 13.09 4.14
C LEU A 43 -8.73 12.69 5.23
N PHE A 44 -8.86 11.48 5.78
CA PHE A 44 -7.90 10.95 6.75
C PHE A 44 -6.48 10.86 6.17
N VAL A 45 -6.31 10.35 4.95
CA VAL A 45 -5.01 10.34 4.25
C VAL A 45 -4.46 11.75 4.04
N TYR A 46 -5.33 12.69 3.68
CA TYR A 46 -4.94 14.09 3.49
C TYR A 46 -4.45 14.70 4.81
N GLU A 47 -5.15 14.47 5.91
CA GLU A 47 -4.73 14.95 7.24
C GLU A 47 -3.38 14.34 7.64
N LEU A 48 -3.17 13.02 7.43
CA LEU A 48 -1.88 12.37 7.70
C LEU A 48 -0.73 13.00 6.90
N LEU A 49 -0.92 13.25 5.60
CA LEU A 49 0.14 13.82 4.76
C LEU A 49 0.44 15.28 5.07
N ASN A 50 -0.53 16.02 5.63
CA ASN A 50 -0.39 17.43 5.99
C ASN A 50 -0.12 17.67 7.47
N ALA A 51 -0.01 16.62 8.29
CA ALA A 51 0.35 16.73 9.69
C ALA A 51 1.65 17.52 9.87
N GLU A 52 1.79 18.22 11.01
CA GLU A 52 2.95 19.04 11.36
C GLU A 52 4.16 18.19 11.80
N ILE A 53 4.33 17.03 11.16
CA ILE A 53 5.44 16.12 11.36
C ILE A 53 6.49 16.37 10.27
N LYS A 54 7.76 16.47 10.66
CA LYS A 54 8.85 16.82 9.73
C LYS A 54 9.09 15.73 8.68
N LYS A 55 9.06 14.46 9.09
CA LYS A 55 9.31 13.29 8.24
C LYS A 55 8.07 12.40 8.20
N ILE A 56 7.55 12.12 7.02
CA ILE A 56 6.34 11.26 6.87
C ILE A 56 6.58 10.24 5.78
N CYS A 57 6.27 8.98 6.07
CA CYS A 57 6.04 7.93 5.09
C CYS A 57 4.61 7.43 5.24
N LEU A 58 3.77 7.65 4.23
CA LEU A 58 2.49 6.98 4.12
C LEU A 58 2.61 5.82 3.13
N GLU A 59 2.17 4.64 3.54
CA GLU A 59 2.23 3.40 2.76
C GLU A 59 0.81 2.92 2.41
N ASN A 60 0.59 2.59 1.14
CA ASN A 60 -0.66 1.96 0.73
C ASN A 60 -0.52 1.17 -0.57
N PRO A 61 -1.31 0.11 -0.77
CA PRO A 61 -1.48 -0.51 -2.07
C PRO A 61 -1.96 0.49 -3.14
N VAL A 62 -1.75 0.13 -4.41
CA VAL A 62 -2.23 0.94 -5.56
C VAL A 62 -3.73 1.24 -5.42
N GLY A 63 -4.09 2.52 -5.57
CA GLY A 63 -5.40 3.03 -5.17
C GLY A 63 -5.68 4.45 -5.63
N VAL A 64 -6.74 5.04 -5.07
CA VAL A 64 -7.23 6.37 -5.45
C VAL A 64 -6.48 7.54 -4.83
N ILE A 65 -5.58 7.29 -3.87
CA ILE A 65 -4.70 8.32 -3.30
C ILE A 65 -3.92 9.00 -4.43
N SER A 66 -3.32 8.21 -5.32
CA SER A 66 -2.56 8.68 -6.48
C SER A 66 -3.38 9.52 -7.47
N THR A 67 -4.69 9.30 -7.49
CA THR A 67 -5.62 9.98 -8.42
C THR A 67 -6.12 11.30 -7.85
N HIS A 68 -6.36 11.37 -6.54
CA HIS A 68 -7.09 12.50 -5.95
C HIS A 68 -6.25 13.37 -5.00
N ILE A 69 -5.13 12.85 -4.47
CA ILE A 69 -4.30 13.57 -3.50
C ILE A 69 -2.99 13.98 -4.17
N ARG A 70 -2.09 13.03 -4.42
CA ARG A 70 -0.86 13.22 -5.20
C ARG A 70 -0.26 11.88 -5.62
N ARG A 71 0.60 11.89 -6.63
CA ARG A 71 1.36 10.68 -7.03
C ARG A 71 2.29 10.24 -5.89
N PRO A 72 2.52 8.93 -5.71
CA PRO A 72 3.52 8.44 -4.76
C PRO A 72 4.91 8.84 -5.24
N ASP A 73 5.83 9.03 -4.30
CA ASP A 73 7.23 9.34 -4.58
C ASP A 73 7.95 8.10 -5.13
N GLN A 74 7.52 6.91 -4.71
CA GLN A 74 8.00 5.64 -5.26
C GLN A 74 6.99 4.50 -5.09
N TYR A 75 7.16 3.46 -5.90
CA TYR A 75 6.58 2.15 -5.65
C TYR A 75 7.68 1.18 -5.22
N VAL A 76 7.35 0.31 -4.29
CA VAL A 76 8.23 -0.75 -3.80
C VAL A 76 7.53 -2.09 -3.90
N GLU A 77 8.33 -3.14 -4.04
CA GLU A 77 7.87 -4.52 -4.09
C GLU A 77 8.63 -5.36 -3.05
N PRO A 78 7.98 -6.31 -2.36
CA PRO A 78 8.61 -7.11 -1.30
C PRO A 78 9.88 -7.86 -1.77
N TYR A 79 9.89 -8.33 -3.02
CA TYR A 79 11.03 -9.04 -3.59
C TYR A 79 12.29 -8.18 -3.72
N GLU A 80 12.18 -6.85 -3.65
CA GLU A 80 13.32 -5.93 -3.63
C GLU A 80 14.00 -5.88 -2.25
N TYR A 81 13.37 -6.49 -1.24
CA TYR A 81 13.77 -6.47 0.18
C TYR A 81 13.83 -7.87 0.82
N GLY A 82 13.90 -8.93 0.01
CA GLY A 82 14.13 -10.30 0.45
C GLY A 82 12.88 -11.16 0.64
N ASP A 83 11.69 -10.61 0.41
CA ASP A 83 10.41 -11.33 0.51
C ASP A 83 9.99 -11.84 -0.90
N PRO A 84 9.96 -13.16 -1.19
CA PRO A 84 9.85 -13.70 -2.55
C PRO A 84 8.42 -13.67 -3.13
N TYR A 85 7.73 -12.53 -3.02
CA TYR A 85 6.39 -12.34 -3.56
C TYR A 85 6.16 -10.90 -4.03
N ALA A 86 5.22 -10.73 -4.96
CA ALA A 86 4.81 -9.42 -5.46
C ALA A 86 3.65 -8.84 -4.63
N LYS A 87 3.79 -7.59 -4.21
CA LYS A 87 2.76 -6.81 -3.52
C LYS A 87 3.09 -5.32 -3.70
N LYS A 88 2.76 -4.80 -4.88
CA LYS A 88 3.03 -3.40 -5.23
C LYS A 88 2.44 -2.43 -4.22
N THR A 89 3.33 -1.70 -3.56
CA THR A 89 3.02 -0.74 -2.51
C THR A 89 3.55 0.64 -2.92
N GLY A 90 2.72 1.67 -2.81
CA GLY A 90 3.12 3.06 -3.01
C GLY A 90 3.58 3.69 -1.70
N LEU A 91 4.61 4.52 -1.77
CA LEU A 91 5.12 5.32 -0.67
C LEU A 91 4.99 6.81 -0.98
N TRP A 92 4.32 7.54 -0.10
CA TRP A 92 4.18 8.99 -0.13
C TRP A 92 5.04 9.57 0.98
N LEU A 93 6.11 10.23 0.59
CA LEU A 93 7.18 10.71 1.45
C LEU A 93 7.11 12.23 1.65
N LYS A 94 7.41 12.68 2.87
CA LYS A 94 7.67 14.08 3.23
C LYS A 94 9.04 14.12 3.90
N ASN A 95 10.01 14.82 3.30
CA ASN A 95 11.38 14.97 3.80
C ASN A 95 12.09 13.64 4.17
N LEU A 96 11.77 12.56 3.46
CA LEU A 96 12.47 11.27 3.55
C LEU A 96 13.12 10.95 2.22
N PRO A 97 14.34 10.39 2.20
CA PRO A 97 14.93 9.88 0.98
C PRO A 97 14.15 8.65 0.49
N LEU A 98 14.19 8.40 -0.81
CA LEU A 98 13.65 7.17 -1.41
C LEU A 98 14.24 5.93 -0.71
N LEU A 99 13.37 4.98 -0.38
CA LEU A 99 13.74 3.68 0.21
C LEU A 99 14.56 2.88 -0.80
N LYS A 100 15.75 2.43 -0.39
CA LYS A 100 16.65 1.67 -1.25
C LYS A 100 16.39 0.18 -1.10
N PRO A 101 16.31 -0.58 -2.21
CA PRO A 101 16.30 -2.04 -2.17
C PRO A 101 17.47 -2.59 -1.35
N THR A 102 17.21 -3.60 -0.52
CA THR A 102 18.21 -4.19 0.38
C THR A 102 18.64 -5.59 -0.03
N ASN A 103 17.72 -6.39 -0.59
CA ASN A 103 17.98 -7.76 -1.01
C ASN A 103 17.01 -8.17 -2.12
N ILE A 104 17.50 -8.21 -3.36
CA ILE A 104 16.64 -8.53 -4.51
C ILE A 104 16.57 -10.04 -4.70
N VAL A 105 15.36 -10.59 -4.61
CA VAL A 105 15.06 -12.02 -4.83
C VAL A 105 14.08 -12.19 -5.99
N GLU A 106 14.01 -13.40 -6.54
CA GLU A 106 13.02 -13.70 -7.58
C GLU A 106 11.61 -13.81 -6.98
N PRO A 107 10.60 -13.10 -7.53
CA PRO A 107 9.24 -13.18 -7.03
C PRO A 107 8.53 -14.47 -7.46
N GLU A 108 7.91 -15.14 -6.50
CA GLU A 108 7.04 -16.28 -6.76
C GLU A 108 5.65 -15.84 -7.22
N TYR A 109 5.16 -16.49 -8.28
CA TYR A 109 3.81 -16.27 -8.81
C TYR A 109 3.02 -17.56 -8.92
N LEU A 110 1.71 -17.44 -8.71
CA LEU A 110 0.77 -18.51 -8.98
C LEU A 110 0.23 -18.38 -10.40
N PHE A 111 0.28 -19.48 -11.17
CA PHE A 111 -0.23 -19.54 -12.54
C PHE A 111 -1.49 -20.40 -12.59
N TYR A 112 -2.57 -19.86 -13.16
CA TYR A 112 -3.84 -20.57 -13.32
C TYR A 112 -4.32 -20.54 -14.76
N LYS A 113 -4.91 -21.64 -15.23
CA LYS A 113 -5.54 -21.68 -16.55
C LYS A 113 -6.65 -20.63 -16.64
N HIS A 114 -6.56 -19.76 -17.63
CA HIS A 114 -7.53 -18.71 -17.86
C HIS A 114 -7.82 -18.57 -19.35
N LYS A 115 -9.07 -18.83 -19.74
CA LYS A 115 -9.48 -18.91 -21.15
C LYS A 115 -9.42 -17.58 -21.90
N ARG A 116 -9.31 -16.44 -21.20
CA ARG A 116 -9.31 -15.10 -21.81
C ARG A 116 -7.90 -14.51 -22.00
N THR A 117 -6.85 -15.17 -21.52
CA THR A 117 -5.46 -14.73 -21.72
C THR A 117 -4.85 -15.46 -22.91
N LYS A 118 -4.09 -14.76 -23.76
CA LYS A 118 -3.41 -15.34 -24.94
C LYS A 118 -2.52 -16.55 -24.61
N SER A 119 -1.87 -16.53 -23.45
CA SER A 119 -1.03 -17.62 -22.93
C SER A 119 -1.84 -18.82 -22.41
N GLY A 120 -3.16 -18.69 -22.26
CA GLY A 120 -4.00 -19.65 -21.55
C GLY A 120 -3.80 -19.64 -20.03
N TYR A 121 -2.95 -18.77 -19.47
CA TYR A 121 -2.68 -18.67 -18.04
C TYR A 121 -2.73 -17.22 -17.53
N SER A 122 -3.32 -17.03 -16.34
CA SER A 122 -3.26 -15.79 -15.56
C SER A 122 -2.27 -15.94 -14.41
N ARG A 123 -1.47 -14.88 -14.22
CA ARG A 123 -0.47 -14.76 -13.16
C ARG A 123 -1.08 -14.01 -11.98
N TYR A 124 -0.98 -14.57 -10.78
CA TYR A 124 -1.44 -13.94 -9.54
C TYR A 124 -0.31 -13.94 -8.52
N SER A 125 -0.22 -12.88 -7.72
CA SER A 125 0.57 -12.93 -6.50
C SER A 125 -0.10 -13.80 -5.45
N HIS A 126 0.66 -14.23 -4.44
CA HIS A 126 0.16 -14.98 -3.29
C HIS A 126 -1.11 -14.33 -2.68
N PHE A 127 -1.10 -13.00 -2.55
CA PHE A 127 -2.19 -12.21 -1.96
C PHE A 127 -3.43 -12.07 -2.86
N GLY A 128 -3.26 -12.21 -4.18
CA GLY A 128 -4.36 -12.14 -5.15
C GLY A 128 -5.37 -13.28 -4.98
N LYS A 129 -4.93 -14.43 -4.44
CA LYS A 129 -5.78 -15.62 -4.24
C LYS A 129 -6.37 -15.74 -2.84
N LEU A 130 -5.83 -15.01 -1.86
CA LEU A 130 -6.35 -15.07 -0.50
C LEU A 130 -7.89 -14.90 -0.52
N GLY A 131 -8.62 -15.72 0.23
CA GLY A 131 -10.08 -15.73 0.15
C GLY A 131 -10.73 -14.43 0.62
N LYS A 132 -12.07 -14.46 0.71
CA LYS A 132 -12.81 -13.51 1.54
C LYS A 132 -12.28 -13.59 2.98
N ASN A 133 -12.39 -12.50 3.74
CA ASN A 133 -11.97 -12.39 5.15
C ASN A 133 -10.46 -12.42 5.43
N LYS A 134 -9.60 -12.52 4.41
CA LYS A 134 -8.14 -12.36 4.55
C LYS A 134 -7.70 -10.90 4.39
N GLY A 135 -8.45 -9.98 4.99
CA GLY A 135 -8.15 -8.54 4.92
C GLY A 135 -6.93 -8.20 5.77
N LYS A 136 -6.90 -8.72 7.01
CA LYS A 136 -5.79 -8.53 7.96
C LYS A 136 -4.44 -8.96 7.38
N GLU A 137 -4.38 -10.16 6.80
CA GLU A 137 -3.17 -10.71 6.17
C GLU A 137 -2.66 -9.83 5.02
N ARG A 138 -3.56 -9.23 4.25
CA ARG A 138 -3.19 -8.29 3.17
C ARG A 138 -2.74 -6.94 3.67
N SER A 139 -3.12 -6.55 4.88
CA SER A 139 -2.74 -5.28 5.50
C SER A 139 -1.40 -5.34 6.23
N VAL A 140 -0.81 -6.53 6.42
CA VAL A 140 0.52 -6.66 7.02
C VAL A 140 1.58 -6.13 6.07
N THR A 141 2.43 -5.22 6.56
CA THR A 141 3.61 -4.73 5.84
C THR A 141 4.64 -5.85 5.71
N PRO A 142 5.21 -6.10 4.51
CA PRO A 142 6.28 -7.07 4.32
C PRO A 142 7.46 -6.82 5.26
N ILE A 143 8.02 -7.89 5.82
CA ILE A 143 9.06 -7.79 6.85
C ILE A 143 10.34 -7.17 6.32
N GLY A 144 10.71 -7.46 5.06
CA GLY A 144 11.87 -6.88 4.40
C GLY A 144 11.75 -5.38 4.24
N ILE A 145 10.57 -4.91 3.81
CA ILE A 145 10.27 -3.48 3.68
C ILE A 145 10.30 -2.81 5.06
N ALA A 146 9.66 -3.41 6.07
CA ALA A 146 9.62 -2.84 7.41
C ALA A 146 11.03 -2.69 8.02
N LYS A 147 11.89 -3.71 7.84
CA LYS A 147 13.31 -3.64 8.25
C LYS A 147 14.06 -2.55 7.51
N ALA A 148 13.90 -2.46 6.19
CA ALA A 148 14.56 -1.43 5.39
C ALA A 148 14.12 -0.01 5.80
N MET A 149 12.84 0.19 6.10
CA MET A 149 12.33 1.47 6.60
C MET A 149 13.00 1.82 7.93
N ALA A 150 13.06 0.89 8.89
CA ALA A 150 13.67 1.10 10.19
C ALA A 150 15.20 1.36 10.09
N GLU A 151 15.90 0.58 9.28
CA GLU A 151 17.36 0.73 9.09
C GLU A 151 17.72 2.03 8.37
N GLN A 152 16.93 2.45 7.37
CA GLN A 152 17.24 3.60 6.55
C GLN A 152 16.75 4.93 7.15
N TRP A 153 15.60 4.93 7.81
CA TRP A 153 14.95 6.15 8.29
C TRP A 153 15.04 6.34 9.81
N GLY A 154 15.32 5.29 10.58
CA GLY A 154 15.38 5.29 12.05
C GLY A 154 14.17 4.63 12.70
#